data_AF-A0AAN4WFV6-F1
#
_entry.id   AF-A0AAN4WFV6-F1
#
_cell.length_a   1.000
_cell.length_b   1.000
_cell.length_c   1.000
_cell.angle_alpha   90.00
_cell.angle_beta   90.00
_cell.angle_gamma   90.00
#
_symmetry.space_group_name_H-M   'P 1'
#
loop_
_entity.id
_entity.type
_entity.pdbx_description
1 polymer ?
#
loop_
_entity_poly.entity_id
_entity_poly.type
_entity_poly.pdbx_seq_one_letter_code
_entity_poly.pdbx_strand_id
1 'polypeptide(L)'
;MKNDFFHDLYMSIRDVRVRDCSAMSLSHLLHGYLSVYAMVRVSPTLEREYGTLQEIHERLREIAKELSKAMKDTSIELDERIGYVADLMDAYQTYSDMDLLNEALDVAYRILTVDEKGEIVIPGRTPNVCRLLCNWYYFTGEEWCLEMAEGIAGDYDNQKQKQVWQWLRTERCFKNLSEDTILLERWMKEEKEILSSIIISIENTGIAGRETFCFEILGMWELKGKGFEL
;
A
#
# COMPACT_ATOMS: atom_id res chain seq x y z
N MET A 1 -0.99 22.26 -8.69
CA MET A 1 -2.21 22.01 -7.89
C MET A 1 -2.47 23.21 -6.99
N LYS A 2 -3.73 23.67 -6.86
CA LYS A 2 -4.09 24.62 -5.78
C LYS A 2 -3.70 23.96 -4.46
N ASN A 3 -3.04 24.70 -3.57
CA ASN A 3 -2.47 24.21 -2.31
C ASN A 3 -3.45 23.47 -1.38
N ASP A 4 -4.75 23.46 -1.67
CA ASP A 4 -5.78 22.83 -0.84
C ASP A 4 -6.46 21.60 -1.47
N PHE A 5 -6.10 21.13 -2.68
CA PHE A 5 -6.87 20.04 -3.32
C PHE A 5 -6.80 18.71 -2.56
N PHE A 6 -5.60 18.31 -2.12
CA PHE A 6 -5.46 17.11 -1.29
C PHE A 6 -6.10 17.30 0.10
N HIS A 7 -5.97 18.49 0.68
CA HIS A 7 -6.60 18.84 1.95
C HIS A 7 -8.13 18.77 1.86
N ASP A 8 -8.74 19.37 0.84
CA ASP A 8 -10.18 19.33 0.59
C ASP A 8 -10.68 17.90 0.46
N LEU A 9 -9.94 17.06 -0.29
CA LEU A 9 -10.25 15.64 -0.41
C LEU A 9 -10.16 14.94 0.95
N TYR A 10 -9.08 15.15 1.69
CA TYR A 10 -8.92 14.61 3.05
C TYR A 10 -10.08 14.99 3.96
N MET A 11 -10.48 16.26 3.97
CA MET A 11 -11.59 16.77 4.77
C MET A 11 -12.92 16.14 4.38
N SER A 12 -13.12 15.79 3.10
CA SER A 12 -14.35 15.12 2.64
C SER A 12 -14.42 13.65 3.04
N ILE A 13 -13.29 12.96 3.11
CA ILE A 13 -13.26 11.51 3.39
C ILE A 13 -13.02 11.19 4.87
N ARG A 14 -12.54 12.16 5.66
CA ARG A 14 -12.12 11.88 7.05
C ARG A 14 -13.25 11.32 7.92
N ASP A 15 -14.48 11.72 7.60
CA ASP A 15 -15.69 11.37 8.34
C ASP A 15 -16.47 10.20 7.68
N VAL A 16 -15.92 9.55 6.64
CA VAL A 16 -16.53 8.38 6.00
C VAL A 16 -16.67 7.25 7.02
N ARG A 17 -17.81 6.54 7.00
CA ARG A 17 -17.99 5.40 7.89
C ARG A 17 -17.24 4.18 7.36
N VAL A 18 -16.17 3.77 8.04
CA VAL A 18 -15.29 2.66 7.64
C VAL A 18 -16.08 1.37 7.35
N ARG A 19 -17.11 1.07 8.16
CA ARG A 19 -17.93 -0.14 8.01
C ARG A 19 -18.79 -0.18 6.74
N ASP A 20 -19.01 0.95 6.11
CA ASP A 20 -19.82 1.05 4.89
C ASP A 20 -18.94 0.99 3.62
N CYS A 21 -17.61 0.95 3.77
CA CYS A 21 -16.67 0.90 2.67
C CYS A 21 -16.49 -0.53 2.12
N SER A 22 -16.26 -0.62 0.80
CA SER A 22 -15.77 -1.87 0.19
C SER A 22 -14.35 -2.18 0.66
N ALA A 23 -13.91 -3.45 0.57
CA ALA A 23 -12.55 -3.84 0.92
C ALA A 23 -11.49 -3.09 0.10
N MET A 24 -11.75 -2.84 -1.18
CA MET A 24 -10.90 -2.03 -2.05
C MET A 24 -10.85 -0.56 -1.57
N SER A 25 -11.98 0.02 -1.20
CA SER A 25 -12.03 1.38 -0.65
C SER A 25 -11.27 1.48 0.68
N LEU A 26 -11.37 0.48 1.55
CA LEU A 26 -10.61 0.39 2.80
C LEU A 26 -9.11 0.32 2.55
N SER A 27 -8.67 -0.49 1.58
CA SER A 27 -7.28 -0.56 1.14
C SER A 27 -6.76 0.81 0.69
N HIS A 28 -7.49 1.50 -0.18
CA HIS A 28 -7.10 2.84 -0.63
C HIS A 28 -7.10 3.88 0.50
N LEU A 29 -8.10 3.84 1.39
CA LEU A 29 -8.14 4.70 2.58
C LEU A 29 -6.92 4.47 3.48
N LEU A 30 -6.57 3.22 3.73
CA LEU A 30 -5.40 2.87 4.55
C LEU A 30 -4.15 3.55 4.00
N HIS A 31 -3.84 3.36 2.71
CA HIS A 31 -2.63 3.92 2.08
C HIS A 31 -2.63 5.46 2.02
N GLY A 32 -3.78 6.08 1.80
CA GLY A 32 -3.89 7.53 1.89
C GLY A 32 -3.61 8.04 3.31
N TYR A 33 -4.17 7.39 4.35
CA TYR A 33 -3.90 7.75 5.74
C TYR A 33 -2.47 7.46 6.17
N LEU A 34 -1.81 6.42 5.64
CA LEU A 34 -0.38 6.19 5.87
C LEU A 34 0.45 7.37 5.33
N SER A 35 0.09 7.89 4.16
CA SER A 35 0.72 9.10 3.60
C SER A 35 0.51 10.33 4.50
N VAL A 36 -0.71 10.53 5.03
CA VAL A 36 -1.00 11.63 5.97
C VAL A 36 -0.20 11.47 7.27
N TYR A 37 -0.18 10.28 7.85
CA TYR A 37 0.58 9.99 9.05
C TYR A 37 2.06 10.31 8.85
N ALA A 38 2.64 9.90 7.73
CA ALA A 38 4.03 10.17 7.40
C ALA A 38 4.32 11.68 7.33
N MET A 39 3.47 12.44 6.63
CA MET A 39 3.60 13.88 6.52
C MET A 39 3.55 14.56 7.90
N VAL A 40 2.58 14.20 8.74
CA VAL A 40 2.41 14.79 10.08
C VAL A 40 3.55 14.38 11.01
N ARG A 41 4.03 13.14 10.92
CA ARG A 41 5.17 12.64 11.71
C ARG A 41 6.44 13.42 11.41
N VAL A 42 6.71 13.71 10.14
CA VAL A 42 7.90 14.47 9.73
C VAL A 42 7.71 15.98 9.98
N SER A 43 6.49 16.49 9.82
CA SER A 43 6.17 17.90 10.01
C SER A 43 4.99 18.08 10.98
N PRO A 44 5.25 18.12 12.31
CA PRO A 44 4.20 18.22 13.33
C PRO A 44 3.32 19.47 13.24
N THR A 45 3.76 20.51 12.53
CA THR A 45 2.92 21.70 12.28
C THR A 45 1.67 21.37 11.47
N LEU A 46 1.69 20.29 10.68
CA LEU A 46 0.57 19.81 9.89
C LEU A 46 -0.55 19.19 10.73
N GLU A 47 -0.35 18.96 12.04
CA GLU A 47 -1.43 18.49 12.92
C GLU A 47 -2.64 19.43 12.92
N ARG A 48 -2.43 20.74 12.69
CA ARG A 48 -3.51 21.73 12.60
C ARG A 48 -4.39 21.54 11.37
N GLU A 49 -3.86 20.91 10.32
CA GLU A 49 -4.54 20.70 9.05
C GLU A 49 -5.13 19.29 8.96
N TYR A 50 -4.38 18.29 9.41
CA TYR A 50 -4.73 16.88 9.22
C TYR A 50 -5.16 16.16 10.50
N GLY A 51 -5.08 16.80 11.66
CA GLY A 51 -5.31 16.16 12.96
C GLY A 51 -4.01 15.67 13.59
N THR A 52 -4.10 15.37 14.88
CA THR A 52 -2.97 14.88 15.68
C THR A 52 -2.50 13.51 15.21
N LEU A 53 -1.24 13.16 15.49
CA LEU A 53 -0.75 11.79 15.22
C LEU A 53 -1.62 10.71 15.87
N GLN A 54 -2.18 10.97 17.06
CA GLN A 54 -3.06 10.03 17.75
C GLN A 54 -4.39 9.84 17.00
N GLU A 55 -5.03 10.91 16.54
CA GLU A 55 -6.29 10.81 15.78
C GLU A 55 -6.09 10.04 14.47
N ILE A 56 -4.99 10.31 13.76
CA ILE A 56 -4.63 9.59 12.54
C ILE A 56 -4.33 8.11 12.83
N HIS A 57 -3.64 7.84 13.93
CA HIS A 57 -3.34 6.49 14.41
C HIS A 57 -4.60 5.68 14.71
N GLU A 58 -5.53 6.25 15.48
CA GLU A 58 -6.81 5.61 15.82
C GLU A 58 -7.63 5.33 14.56
N ARG A 59 -7.59 6.24 13.58
CA ARG A 59 -8.28 6.09 12.30
C ARG A 59 -7.67 4.99 11.42
N LEU A 60 -6.35 4.93 11.30
CA LEU A 60 -5.64 3.83 10.63
C LEU A 60 -6.01 2.49 11.26
N ARG A 61 -6.04 2.42 12.59
CA ARG A 61 -6.42 1.22 13.33
C ARG A 61 -7.86 0.79 13.05
N GLU A 62 -8.81 1.73 12.99
CA GLU A 62 -10.20 1.44 12.63
C GLU A 62 -10.29 0.82 11.23
N ILE A 63 -9.61 1.42 10.24
CA ILE A 63 -9.58 0.94 8.85
C ILE A 63 -8.96 -0.45 8.78
N ALA A 64 -7.80 -0.65 9.43
CA ALA A 64 -7.09 -1.93 9.44
C ALA A 64 -7.94 -3.06 10.05
N LYS A 65 -8.67 -2.80 11.14
CA LYS A 65 -9.57 -3.78 11.76
C LYS A 65 -10.75 -4.19 10.89
N GLU A 66 -11.27 -3.28 10.07
CA GLU A 66 -12.32 -3.64 9.11
C GLU A 66 -11.72 -4.37 7.90
N LEU A 67 -10.55 -3.94 7.41
CA LEU A 67 -9.85 -4.60 6.30
C LEU A 67 -9.39 -6.03 6.65
N SER A 68 -9.02 -6.30 7.90
CA SER A 68 -8.61 -7.64 8.36
C SER A 68 -9.70 -8.70 8.26
N LYS A 69 -10.97 -8.29 8.15
CA LYS A 69 -12.08 -9.20 7.85
C LYS A 69 -12.03 -9.65 6.39
N ALA A 70 -11.72 -8.73 5.48
CA ALA A 70 -11.67 -8.99 4.04
C ALA A 70 -10.54 -9.96 3.64
N MET A 71 -9.36 -9.89 4.26
CA MET A 71 -8.27 -10.83 3.95
C MET A 71 -8.63 -12.31 4.22
N LYS A 72 -9.60 -12.55 5.13
CA LYS A 72 -10.09 -13.88 5.51
C LYS A 72 -11.35 -14.30 4.74
N ASP A 73 -11.96 -13.40 3.98
CA ASP A 73 -13.19 -13.68 3.24
C ASP A 73 -12.88 -14.43 1.95
N THR A 74 -13.15 -15.74 1.93
CA THR A 74 -12.88 -16.60 0.78
C THR A 74 -13.76 -16.32 -0.45
N SER A 75 -14.75 -15.43 -0.35
CA SER A 75 -15.50 -14.95 -1.51
C SER A 75 -14.76 -13.89 -2.32
N ILE A 76 -13.71 -13.28 -1.75
CA ILE A 76 -12.82 -12.34 -2.43
C ILE A 76 -11.71 -13.13 -3.14
N GLU A 77 -11.34 -12.67 -4.34
CA GLU A 77 -10.27 -13.27 -5.14
C GLU A 77 -8.94 -13.34 -4.36
N LEU A 78 -8.20 -14.42 -4.55
CA LEU A 78 -7.00 -14.71 -3.76
C LEU A 78 -5.96 -13.59 -3.86
N ASP A 79 -5.73 -13.04 -5.06
CA ASP A 79 -4.75 -11.97 -5.28
C ASP A 79 -5.13 -10.67 -4.55
N GLU A 80 -6.42 -10.34 -4.50
CA GLU A 80 -6.89 -9.16 -3.76
C GLU A 80 -6.71 -9.35 -2.25
N ARG A 81 -7.02 -10.55 -1.74
CA ARG A 81 -6.78 -10.91 -0.33
C ARG A 81 -5.30 -10.84 0.03
N ILE A 82 -4.42 -11.31 -0.84
CA ILE A 82 -2.96 -11.18 -0.67
C ILE A 82 -2.57 -9.70 -0.54
N GLY A 83 -3.15 -8.85 -1.39
CA GLY A 83 -3.00 -7.39 -1.29
C GLY A 83 -3.40 -6.86 0.08
N TYR A 84 -4.54 -7.30 0.63
CA TYR A 84 -5.00 -6.88 1.96
C TYR A 84 -4.13 -7.39 3.11
N VAL A 85 -3.56 -8.59 2.99
CA VAL A 85 -2.55 -9.09 3.96
C VAL A 85 -1.33 -8.17 3.94
N ALA A 86 -0.79 -7.87 2.76
CA ALA A 86 0.34 -6.97 2.61
C ALA A 86 0.03 -5.54 3.11
N ASP A 87 -1.19 -5.04 2.86
CA ASP A 87 -1.64 -3.73 3.36
C ASP A 87 -1.60 -3.65 4.90
N LEU A 88 -2.01 -4.70 5.61
CA LEU A 88 -1.95 -4.75 7.07
C LEU A 88 -0.51 -4.83 7.61
N MET A 89 0.35 -5.57 6.91
CA MET A 89 1.78 -5.68 7.22
C MET A 89 2.51 -4.34 7.01
N ASP A 90 2.21 -3.63 5.92
CA ASP A 90 2.72 -2.28 5.67
C ASP A 90 2.29 -1.31 6.77
N ALA A 91 1.00 -1.37 7.13
CA ALA A 91 0.47 -0.46 8.11
C ALA A 91 1.09 -0.70 9.50
N TYR A 92 1.44 -1.94 9.88
CA TYR A 92 2.17 -2.20 11.14
C TYR A 92 3.44 -1.35 11.28
N GLN A 93 4.18 -1.12 10.20
CA GLN A 93 5.39 -0.28 10.21
C GLN A 93 5.12 1.15 10.70
N THR A 94 3.85 1.57 10.66
CA THR A 94 3.40 2.92 11.00
C THR A 94 2.69 3.00 12.36
N TYR A 95 1.80 2.05 12.67
CA TYR A 95 0.92 2.12 13.86
C TYR A 95 1.17 1.03 14.92
N SER A 96 2.05 0.06 14.63
CA SER A 96 2.61 -0.96 15.56
C SER A 96 1.59 -1.78 16.37
N ASP A 97 0.42 -2.11 15.80
CA ASP A 97 -0.54 -3.02 16.43
C ASP A 97 -0.15 -4.48 16.16
N MET A 98 0.43 -5.12 17.19
CA MET A 98 0.91 -6.51 17.10
C MET A 98 -0.21 -7.51 16.84
N ASP A 99 -1.44 -7.25 17.29
CA ASP A 99 -2.53 -8.21 17.12
C ASP A 99 -2.90 -8.32 15.64
N LEU A 100 -3.00 -7.18 14.94
CA LEU A 100 -3.28 -7.15 13.50
C LEU A 100 -2.12 -7.69 12.67
N LEU A 101 -0.87 -7.40 13.06
CA LEU A 101 0.29 -7.99 12.41
C LEU A 101 0.30 -9.51 12.54
N ASN A 102 0.07 -10.05 13.74
CA ASN A 102 0.03 -11.49 13.97
C ASN A 102 -1.06 -12.17 13.13
N GLU A 103 -2.23 -11.56 13.00
CA GLU A 103 -3.28 -12.07 12.13
C GLU A 103 -2.86 -12.06 10.65
N ALA A 104 -2.22 -10.99 10.18
CA ALA A 104 -1.74 -10.91 8.81
C ALA A 104 -0.64 -11.96 8.53
N LEU A 105 0.29 -12.17 9.47
CA LEU A 105 1.34 -13.19 9.38
C LEU A 105 0.78 -14.62 9.37
N ASP A 106 -0.24 -14.94 10.18
CA ASP A 106 -0.91 -16.24 10.14
C ASP A 106 -1.57 -16.50 8.77
N VAL A 107 -2.22 -15.48 8.20
CA VAL A 107 -2.80 -15.60 6.85
C VAL A 107 -1.70 -15.69 5.79
N ALA A 108 -0.63 -14.92 5.88
CA ALA A 108 0.52 -14.97 4.97
C ALA A 108 1.15 -16.36 4.97
N TYR A 109 1.36 -16.96 6.14
CA TYR A 109 1.91 -18.32 6.27
C TYR A 109 1.02 -19.36 5.59
N ARG A 110 -0.30 -19.22 5.65
CA ARG A 110 -1.25 -20.11 4.97
C ARG A 110 -1.30 -19.90 3.46
N ILE A 111 -0.96 -18.70 2.98
CA ILE A 111 -0.88 -18.38 1.55
C ILE A 111 0.42 -18.93 0.96
N LEU A 112 1.53 -18.74 1.67
CA LEU A 112 2.86 -19.23 1.33
C LEU A 112 2.96 -20.71 1.72
N THR A 113 2.19 -21.56 1.03
CA THR A 113 2.16 -22.99 1.30
C THR A 113 3.41 -23.69 0.81
N VAL A 114 3.73 -24.82 1.44
CA VAL A 114 4.73 -25.77 0.97
C VAL A 114 3.99 -26.93 0.28
N ASP A 115 4.44 -27.35 -0.90
CA ASP A 115 3.87 -28.49 -1.61
C ASP A 115 4.29 -29.84 -0.99
N GLU A 116 3.80 -30.93 -1.57
CA GLU A 116 4.11 -32.30 -1.13
C GLU A 116 5.60 -32.65 -1.20
N LYS A 117 6.40 -31.88 -1.96
CA LYS A 117 7.85 -32.09 -2.12
C LYS A 117 8.68 -31.24 -1.17
N GLY A 118 8.04 -30.40 -0.36
CA GLY A 118 8.76 -29.45 0.49
C GLY A 118 9.14 -28.16 -0.22
N GLU A 119 8.64 -27.91 -1.44
CA GLU A 119 8.92 -26.68 -2.21
C GLU A 119 7.87 -25.60 -1.93
N ILE A 120 8.31 -24.35 -1.84
CA ILE A 120 7.42 -23.23 -1.58
C ILE A 120 6.63 -22.90 -2.83
N VAL A 121 5.30 -22.84 -2.70
CA VAL A 121 4.39 -22.49 -3.78
C VAL A 121 3.97 -21.04 -3.64
N ILE A 122 4.42 -20.21 -4.57
CA ILE A 122 3.91 -18.83 -4.70
C ILE A 122 2.59 -18.83 -5.49
N PRO A 123 1.55 -18.13 -5.00
CA PRO A 123 0.20 -18.18 -5.58
C PRO A 123 0.06 -17.44 -6.92
N GLY A 124 1.13 -16.80 -7.40
CA GLY A 124 1.17 -16.07 -8.66
C GLY A 124 2.40 -15.17 -8.77
N ARG A 125 2.50 -14.46 -9.88
CA ARG A 125 3.53 -13.43 -10.12
C ARG A 125 2.82 -12.10 -10.29
N THR A 126 2.38 -11.49 -9.19
CA THR A 126 1.61 -10.25 -9.18
C THR A 126 2.29 -9.22 -8.26
N PRO A 127 1.97 -7.92 -8.37
CA PRO A 127 2.48 -6.91 -7.45
C PRO A 127 2.09 -7.20 -5.99
N ASN A 128 0.87 -7.71 -5.75
CA ASN A 128 0.43 -8.08 -4.40
C ASN A 128 1.26 -9.23 -3.82
N VAL A 129 1.58 -10.26 -4.61
CA VAL A 129 2.49 -11.33 -4.18
C VAL A 129 3.90 -10.80 -3.91
N CYS A 130 4.41 -9.92 -4.79
CA CYS A 130 5.71 -9.29 -4.59
C CYS A 130 5.76 -8.52 -3.26
N ARG A 131 4.74 -7.69 -2.98
CA ARG A 131 4.60 -6.98 -1.69
C ARG A 131 4.52 -7.91 -0.49
N LEU A 132 3.77 -9.01 -0.61
CA LEU A 132 3.67 -10.00 0.47
C LEU A 132 5.05 -10.61 0.78
N LEU A 133 5.81 -10.99 -0.24
CA LEU A 133 7.15 -11.57 -0.10
C LEU A 133 8.14 -10.57 0.49
N CYS A 134 8.14 -9.31 0.03
CA CYS A 134 8.94 -8.23 0.63
C CYS A 134 8.63 -8.05 2.11
N ASN A 135 7.34 -7.99 2.46
CA ASN A 135 6.93 -7.88 3.86
C ASN A 135 7.31 -9.12 4.67
N TRP A 136 7.15 -10.32 4.12
CA TRP A 136 7.58 -11.55 4.78
C TRP A 136 9.07 -11.52 5.09
N TYR A 137 9.92 -11.21 4.10
CA TYR A 137 11.35 -11.04 4.28
C TYR A 137 11.68 -10.03 5.40
N TYR A 138 11.00 -8.89 5.41
CA TYR A 138 11.20 -7.87 6.45
C TYR A 138 10.94 -8.41 7.88
N PHE A 139 9.89 -9.22 8.06
CA PHE A 139 9.53 -9.74 9.38
C PHE A 139 10.27 -11.03 9.78
N THR A 140 10.68 -11.87 8.83
CA THR A 140 11.25 -13.20 9.11
C THR A 140 12.73 -13.33 8.79
N GLY A 141 13.26 -12.47 7.91
CA GLY A 141 14.64 -12.55 7.41
C GLY A 141 14.88 -13.70 6.43
N GLU A 142 13.82 -14.34 5.93
CA GLU A 142 13.94 -15.49 5.02
C GLU A 142 14.34 -15.05 3.60
N GLU A 143 15.62 -15.20 3.25
CA GLU A 143 16.23 -14.68 2.00
C GLU A 143 15.52 -15.14 0.71
N TRP A 144 14.99 -16.37 0.69
CA TRP A 144 14.27 -16.89 -0.48
C TRP A 144 13.08 -15.99 -0.88
N CYS A 145 12.45 -15.28 0.07
CA CYS A 145 11.37 -14.35 -0.23
C CYS A 145 11.85 -13.16 -1.06
N LEU A 146 13.02 -12.62 -0.72
CA LEU A 146 13.59 -11.50 -1.46
C LEU A 146 13.94 -11.95 -2.88
N GLU A 147 14.63 -13.10 -3.03
CA GLU A 147 14.96 -13.66 -4.35
C GLU A 147 13.71 -13.85 -5.23
N MET A 148 12.63 -14.37 -4.66
CA MET A 148 11.37 -14.55 -5.39
C MET A 148 10.69 -13.22 -5.73
N ALA A 149 10.74 -12.23 -4.83
CA ALA A 149 10.23 -10.88 -5.06
C ALA A 149 11.01 -10.18 -6.18
N GLU A 150 12.34 -10.29 -6.20
CA GLU A 150 13.22 -9.77 -7.26
C GLU A 150 12.87 -10.41 -8.61
N GLY A 151 12.65 -11.73 -8.62
CA GLY A 151 12.17 -12.44 -9.79
C GLY A 151 10.84 -11.87 -10.30
N ILE A 152 9.86 -11.63 -9.44
CA ILE A 152 8.55 -11.07 -9.82
C ILE A 152 8.70 -9.61 -10.29
N ALA A 153 9.51 -8.80 -9.60
CA ALA A 153 9.81 -7.42 -9.96
C ALA A 153 10.48 -7.32 -11.34
N GLY A 154 11.34 -8.29 -11.71
CA GLY A 154 11.94 -8.37 -13.04
C GLY A 154 10.91 -8.53 -14.18
N ASP A 155 9.74 -9.12 -13.91
CA ASP A 155 8.66 -9.28 -14.89
C ASP A 155 7.77 -8.04 -15.04
N TYR A 156 8.07 -6.96 -14.33
CA TYR A 156 7.28 -5.73 -14.30
C TYR A 156 6.83 -5.25 -15.68
N ASP A 157 7.76 -5.19 -16.65
CA ASP A 157 7.47 -4.66 -18.00
C ASP A 157 6.35 -5.45 -18.71
N ASN A 158 6.27 -6.76 -18.45
CA ASN A 158 5.26 -7.65 -19.04
C ASN A 158 3.87 -7.48 -18.39
N GLN A 159 3.81 -6.94 -17.18
CA GLN A 159 2.59 -6.90 -16.35
C GLN A 159 2.09 -5.48 -16.05
N LYS A 160 2.96 -4.48 -16.26
CA LYS A 160 2.75 -3.07 -15.90
C LYS A 160 1.39 -2.53 -16.37
N GLN A 161 0.98 -2.84 -17.60
CA GLN A 161 -0.24 -2.27 -18.18
C GLN A 161 -1.54 -2.67 -17.47
N LYS A 162 -1.56 -3.78 -16.71
CA LYS A 162 -2.79 -4.30 -16.08
C LYS A 162 -3.01 -3.80 -14.65
N GLN A 163 -1.94 -3.46 -13.94
CA GLN A 163 -1.97 -3.20 -12.50
C GLN A 163 -1.01 -2.07 -12.10
N VAL A 164 -0.98 -1.01 -12.90
CA VAL A 164 -0.03 0.11 -12.78
C VAL A 164 0.04 0.65 -11.35
N TRP A 165 -1.10 0.86 -10.70
CA TRP A 165 -1.13 1.47 -9.36
C TRP A 165 -0.71 0.49 -8.25
N GLN A 166 -1.02 -0.82 -8.37
CA GLN A 166 -0.53 -1.81 -7.40
C GLN A 166 0.99 -1.90 -7.42
N TRP A 167 1.60 -1.74 -8.60
CA TRP A 167 3.04 -1.68 -8.73
C TRP A 167 3.65 -0.44 -8.07
N LEU A 168 2.95 0.71 -8.03
CA LEU A 168 3.42 1.89 -7.27
C LEU A 168 3.54 1.57 -5.77
N ARG A 169 2.62 0.79 -5.20
CA ARG A 169 2.75 0.32 -3.80
C ARG A 169 3.94 -0.63 -3.62
N THR A 170 4.20 -1.46 -4.64
CA THR A 170 5.25 -2.49 -4.61
C THR A 170 6.65 -1.88 -4.63
N GLU A 171 6.84 -0.84 -5.44
CA GLU A 171 8.10 -0.11 -5.55
C GLU A 171 8.60 0.33 -4.17
N ARG A 172 7.73 0.91 -3.34
CA ARG A 172 8.09 1.36 -1.99
C ARG A 172 8.62 0.23 -1.11
N CYS A 173 7.91 -0.90 -1.03
CA CYS A 173 8.32 -2.04 -0.22
C CYS A 173 9.67 -2.60 -0.71
N PHE A 174 9.82 -2.69 -2.03
CA PHE A 174 10.99 -3.29 -2.67
C PHE A 174 12.25 -2.40 -2.57
N LYS A 175 12.11 -1.08 -2.78
CA LYS A 175 13.21 -0.10 -2.67
C LYS A 175 13.88 -0.13 -1.30
N ASN A 176 13.12 -0.36 -0.24
CA ASN A 176 13.65 -0.41 1.13
C ASN A 176 14.43 -1.71 1.42
N LEU A 177 14.41 -2.69 0.53
CA LEU A 177 14.93 -4.05 0.79
C LEU A 177 15.97 -4.52 -0.25
N SER A 178 15.80 -4.19 -1.53
CA SER A 178 16.70 -4.67 -2.60
C SER A 178 17.87 -3.71 -2.84
N GLU A 179 19.04 -4.30 -3.13
CA GLU A 179 20.26 -3.57 -3.50
C GLU A 179 20.41 -3.39 -5.04
N ASP A 180 19.46 -3.88 -5.86
CA ASP A 180 19.51 -3.75 -7.32
C ASP A 180 19.25 -2.30 -7.77
N THR A 181 20.34 -1.53 -7.77
CA THR A 181 20.34 -0.11 -8.14
C THR A 181 19.86 0.16 -9.57
N ILE A 182 20.08 -0.75 -10.52
CA ILE A 182 19.70 -0.55 -11.93
C ILE A 182 18.19 -0.68 -12.11
N LEU A 183 17.60 -1.73 -11.51
CA LEU A 183 16.15 -1.93 -11.54
C LEU A 183 15.43 -0.76 -10.85
N LEU A 184 15.94 -0.33 -9.69
CA LEU A 184 15.39 0.77 -8.91
C LEU A 184 15.46 2.11 -9.65
N GLU A 185 16.60 2.46 -10.25
CA GLU A 185 16.75 3.70 -11.02
C GLU A 185 15.75 3.79 -12.18
N ARG A 186 15.55 2.67 -12.88
CA ARG A 186 14.57 2.58 -13.97
C ARG A 186 13.15 2.77 -13.46
N TRP A 187 12.76 2.05 -12.40
CA TRP A 187 11.44 2.18 -11.79
C TRP A 187 11.14 3.59 -11.30
N MET A 188 12.07 4.24 -10.60
CA MET A 188 11.88 5.62 -10.12
C MET A 188 11.58 6.60 -11.25
N LYS A 189 12.25 6.47 -12.39
CA LYS A 189 12.00 7.34 -13.55
C LYS A 189 10.58 7.15 -14.08
N GLU A 190 10.19 5.88 -14.27
CA GLU A 190 8.88 5.53 -14.82
C GLU A 190 7.74 5.85 -13.85
N GLU A 191 7.96 5.67 -12.57
CA GLU A 191 7.00 5.95 -11.51
C GLU A 191 6.56 7.42 -11.52
N LYS A 192 7.51 8.35 -11.66
CA LYS A 192 7.21 9.78 -11.77
C LYS A 192 6.32 10.09 -12.97
N GLU A 193 6.60 9.47 -14.12
CA GLU A 193 5.81 9.62 -15.34
C GLU A 193 4.39 9.04 -15.17
N ILE A 194 4.29 7.86 -14.55
CA ILE A 194 3.04 7.18 -14.24
C ILE A 194 2.17 8.03 -13.29
N LEU A 195 2.73 8.44 -12.15
CA LEU A 195 2.03 9.27 -11.18
C LEU A 195 1.55 10.57 -11.84
N SER A 196 2.42 11.24 -12.60
CA SER A 196 2.04 12.47 -13.32
C SER A 196 0.87 12.22 -14.29
N SER A 197 0.89 11.10 -15.03
CA SER A 197 -0.18 10.72 -15.94
C SER A 197 -1.50 10.43 -15.21
N ILE A 198 -1.46 9.72 -14.08
CA ILE A 198 -2.65 9.45 -13.27
C ILE A 198 -3.21 10.76 -12.70
N ILE A 199 -2.35 11.66 -12.19
CA ILE A 199 -2.77 12.96 -11.67
C ILE A 199 -3.45 13.80 -12.75
N ILE A 200 -2.86 13.91 -13.95
CA ILE A 200 -3.48 14.61 -15.09
C ILE A 200 -4.84 13.98 -15.43
N SER A 201 -4.95 12.65 -15.39
CA SER A 201 -6.22 11.97 -15.61
C SER A 201 -7.26 12.33 -14.54
N ILE A 202 -6.88 12.36 -13.26
CA ILE A 202 -7.74 12.76 -12.14
C ILE A 202 -8.20 14.21 -12.31
N GLU A 203 -7.29 15.12 -12.67
CA GLU A 203 -7.62 16.54 -12.91
C GLU A 203 -8.61 16.72 -14.07
N ASN A 204 -8.49 15.92 -15.13
CA ASN A 204 -9.37 16.00 -16.30
C ASN A 204 -10.72 15.32 -16.11
N THR A 205 -10.77 14.19 -15.40
CA THR A 205 -11.96 13.34 -15.29
C THR A 205 -12.72 13.53 -13.97
N GLY A 206 -12.13 14.20 -12.99
CA GLY A 206 -12.70 14.43 -11.67
C GLY A 206 -12.63 13.22 -10.74
N ILE A 207 -12.89 13.45 -9.45
CA ILE A 207 -12.73 12.44 -8.38
C ILE A 207 -14.01 11.69 -8.01
N ALA A 208 -15.18 12.10 -8.53
CA ALA A 208 -16.47 11.58 -8.10
C ALA A 208 -16.55 10.05 -8.28
N GLY A 209 -16.87 9.34 -7.20
CA GLY A 209 -16.92 7.88 -7.13
C GLY A 209 -15.55 7.19 -7.12
N ARG A 210 -14.46 7.94 -7.03
CA ARG A 210 -13.06 7.46 -6.96
C ARG A 210 -12.28 8.16 -5.84
N GLU A 211 -12.98 8.73 -4.87
CA GLU A 211 -12.42 9.60 -3.83
C GLU A 211 -11.32 8.87 -3.04
N THR A 212 -11.56 7.62 -2.63
CA THR A 212 -10.57 6.83 -1.88
C THR A 212 -9.34 6.49 -2.71
N PHE A 213 -9.55 6.09 -3.99
CA PHE A 213 -8.44 5.84 -4.92
C PHE A 213 -7.61 7.11 -5.14
N CYS A 214 -8.27 8.25 -5.38
CA CYS A 214 -7.58 9.52 -5.55
C CYS A 214 -6.87 9.96 -4.27
N PHE A 215 -7.43 9.67 -3.09
CA PHE A 215 -6.81 9.99 -1.81
C PHE A 215 -5.47 9.29 -1.62
N GLU A 216 -5.39 8.01 -1.96
CA GLU A 216 -4.11 7.30 -1.99
C GLU A 216 -3.11 7.96 -2.93
N ILE A 217 -3.49 8.12 -4.21
CA ILE A 217 -2.57 8.59 -5.25
C ILE A 217 -2.09 10.02 -4.98
N LEU A 218 -3.00 10.91 -4.56
CA LEU A 218 -2.67 12.29 -4.20
C LEU A 218 -1.83 12.32 -2.91
N GLY A 219 -2.12 11.45 -1.93
CA GLY A 219 -1.31 11.34 -0.72
C GLY A 219 0.14 10.93 -1.03
N MET A 220 0.33 9.95 -1.92
CA MET A 220 1.65 9.57 -2.42
C MET A 220 2.35 10.74 -3.13
N TRP A 221 1.62 11.47 -3.97
CA TRP A 221 2.14 12.63 -4.70
C TRP A 221 2.57 13.77 -3.76
N GLU A 222 1.74 14.13 -2.79
CA GLU A 222 2.02 15.18 -1.81
C GLU A 222 3.24 14.85 -0.94
N LEU A 223 3.34 13.60 -0.47
CA LEU A 223 4.48 13.13 0.30
C LEU A 223 5.80 13.33 -0.46
N LYS A 224 5.82 12.92 -1.75
CA LYS A 224 6.98 13.10 -2.63
C LYS A 224 7.25 14.56 -2.95
N GLY A 225 6.21 15.37 -3.19
CA GLY A 225 6.34 16.81 -3.44
C GLY A 225 6.99 17.56 -2.28
N LYS A 226 6.82 17.07 -1.04
CA LYS A 226 7.47 17.61 0.16
C LYS A 226 8.87 17.03 0.42
N GLY A 227 9.35 16.12 -0.42
CA GLY A 227 10.66 15.48 -0.29
C GLY A 227 10.75 14.48 0.86
N PHE A 228 9.60 13.96 1.32
CA PHE A 228 9.56 12.96 2.38
C PHE A 228 9.54 11.55 1.79
N GLU A 229 10.33 10.65 2.38
CA GLU A 229 10.24 9.22 2.15
C GLU A 229 9.48 8.59 3.34
N LEU A 230 8.73 7.54 3.07
CA LEU A 230 7.98 6.77 4.07
C LEU A 230 8.83 5.61 4.57
#